data_AF-A0AAV3RLC0-F1
#
_entry.id   AF-A0AAV3RLC0-F1
#
_cell.length_a   1.000
_cell.length_b   1.000
_cell.length_c   1.000
_cell.angle_alpha   90.00
_cell.angle_beta   90.00
_cell.angle_gamma   90.00
#
_symmetry.space_group_name_H-M   'P 1'
#
loop_
_entity.id
_entity.type
_entity.pdbx_description
1 polymer ?
#
loop_
_entity_poly.entity_id
_entity_poly.type
_entity_poly.pdbx_seq_one_letter_code
_entity_poly.pdbx_strand_id
1 'polypeptide(L)'
;MKGDALLFFSLHLNATTDPKSLHGSCPVIEGEKWSATKWIHVRSFERRIDQSNGCKDMNEQCARWAAIGECKKNPVYMVGTKESPGFCRQSCKVC
;
A
#
# COMPACT_ATOMS: atom_id res chain seq x y z
N MET A 1 -33.21 -9.97 -0.07
CA MET A 1 -32.02 -9.53 -0.83
C MET A 1 -30.83 -10.32 -0.31
N LYS A 2 -29.89 -10.71 -1.19
CA LYS A 2 -28.56 -11.21 -0.77
C LYS A 2 -27.66 -10.00 -0.51
N GLY A 3 -26.81 -10.01 0.52
CA GLY A 3 -26.04 -8.82 0.87
C GLY A 3 -24.92 -9.00 1.90
N ASP A 4 -24.62 -10.23 2.34
CA ASP A 4 -23.53 -10.45 3.29
C ASP A 4 -22.17 -10.17 2.64
N ALA A 5 -21.24 -9.66 3.44
CA ALA A 5 -19.87 -9.37 3.02
C ALA A 5 -18.88 -10.05 3.97
N LEU A 6 -17.78 -10.55 3.40
CA LEU A 6 -16.63 -11.03 4.14
C LEU A 6 -15.46 -10.06 3.91
N LEU A 7 -14.92 -9.53 5.01
CA LEU A 7 -13.65 -8.79 5.01
C LEU A 7 -12.58 -9.65 5.68
N PHE A 8 -11.46 -9.84 5.01
CA PHE A 8 -10.27 -10.50 5.54
C PHE A 8 -9.02 -9.70 5.12
N PHE A 9 -7.93 -9.89 5.87
CA PHE A 9 -6.69 -9.16 5.65
C PHE A 9 -5.61 -10.11 5.13
N SER A 10 -4.90 -9.72 4.08
CA SER A 10 -3.76 -10.47 3.53
C SER A 10 -2.42 -10.14 4.20
N LEU A 11 -2.39 -9.11 5.06
CA LEU A 11 -1.19 -8.58 5.69
C LEU A 11 -1.41 -8.47 7.20
N HIS A 12 -0.34 -8.74 7.97
CA HIS A 12 -0.26 -8.38 9.37
C HIS A 12 -0.14 -6.85 9.55
N LEU A 13 -0.30 -6.36 10.79
CA LEU A 13 -0.17 -4.92 11.12
C LEU A 13 1.23 -4.35 10.79
N ASN A 14 2.25 -5.21 10.73
CA ASN A 14 3.60 -4.85 10.33
C ASN A 14 3.82 -4.91 8.79
N ALA A 15 2.74 -5.03 8.02
CA ALA A 15 2.73 -5.15 6.56
C ALA A 15 3.40 -6.40 5.96
N THR A 16 3.76 -7.39 6.78
CA THR A 16 4.21 -8.71 6.27
C THR A 16 3.02 -9.54 5.81
N THR A 17 3.21 -10.37 4.78
CA THR A 17 2.18 -11.27 4.26
C THR A 17 1.73 -12.26 5.32
N ASP A 18 0.42 -12.44 5.48
CA ASP A 18 -0.15 -13.42 6.41
C ASP A 18 -0.44 -14.75 5.68
N PRO A 19 0.36 -15.81 5.90
CA PRO A 19 0.11 -17.11 5.26
C PRO A 19 -1.20 -17.78 5.74
N LYS A 20 -1.78 -17.35 6.87
CA LYS A 20 -3.09 -17.84 7.34
C LYS A 20 -4.26 -17.21 6.59
N SER A 21 -4.03 -16.21 5.75
CA SER A 21 -5.07 -15.59 4.92
C SER A 21 -5.38 -16.38 3.64
N LEU A 22 -4.78 -17.56 3.45
CA LEU A 22 -5.05 -18.42 2.31
C LEU A 22 -6.54 -18.81 2.30
N HIS A 23 -7.23 -18.47 1.22
CA HIS A 23 -8.66 -18.72 1.05
C HIS A 23 -8.97 -19.04 -0.41
N GLY A 24 -10.12 -19.64 -0.63
CA GLY A 24 -10.64 -19.94 -1.96
C GLY A 24 -12.15 -20.13 -1.92
N SER A 25 -12.76 -20.28 -3.09
CA SER A 25 -14.17 -20.69 -3.18
C SER A 25 -14.23 -22.18 -3.44
N CYS A 26 -14.99 -22.91 -2.63
CA CYS A 26 -15.37 -24.28 -2.96
C CYS A 26 -16.25 -24.33 -4.23
N PRO A 27 -16.30 -25.47 -4.93
CA PRO A 27 -17.20 -25.69 -6.06
C PRO A 27 -18.68 -25.48 -5.67
N VAL A 28 -19.47 -24.96 -6.61
CA VAL A 28 -20.92 -24.88 -6.47
C VAL A 28 -21.51 -26.25 -6.77
N ILE A 29 -22.24 -26.84 -5.82
CA ILE A 29 -22.85 -28.17 -5.97
C ILE A 29 -24.13 -28.11 -6.82
N GLU A 30 -24.89 -27.03 -6.70
CA GLU A 30 -26.13 -26.79 -7.46
C GLU A 30 -26.35 -25.29 -7.69
N GLY A 31 -26.79 -24.91 -8.89
CA GLY A 31 -27.09 -23.53 -9.27
C GLY A 31 -25.87 -22.67 -9.55
N GLU A 32 -25.96 -21.37 -9.23
CA GLU A 32 -24.93 -20.37 -9.52
C GLU A 32 -24.57 -19.52 -8.29
N LYS A 33 -23.29 -19.20 -8.14
CA LYS A 33 -22.76 -18.29 -7.12
C LYS A 33 -22.20 -17.04 -7.77
N TRP A 34 -22.79 -15.89 -7.42
CA TRP A 34 -22.33 -14.56 -7.82
C TRP A 34 -21.68 -13.85 -6.63
N SER A 35 -20.49 -13.30 -6.82
CA SER A 35 -19.74 -12.53 -5.81
C SER A 35 -19.04 -11.32 -6.43
N ALA A 36 -18.94 -10.23 -5.68
CA ALA A 36 -18.18 -9.05 -6.08
C ALA A 36 -16.98 -8.86 -5.13
N THR A 37 -15.76 -8.93 -5.68
CA THR A 37 -14.52 -8.77 -4.91
C THR A 37 -13.99 -7.36 -5.05
N LYS A 38 -13.69 -6.70 -3.93
CA LYS A 38 -12.96 -5.43 -3.90
C LYS A 38 -11.59 -5.63 -3.26
N TRP A 39 -10.53 -5.47 -4.05
CA TRP A 39 -9.17 -5.42 -3.52
C TRP A 39 -8.80 -4.01 -3.09
N ILE A 40 -8.26 -3.88 -1.87
CA ILE A 40 -7.86 -2.62 -1.25
C ILE A 40 -6.36 -2.69 -1.03
N HIS A 41 -5.64 -1.70 -1.56
CA HIS A 41 -4.18 -1.68 -1.56
C HIS A 41 -3.65 -0.69 -0.53
N VAL A 42 -2.50 -1.02 0.06
CA VAL A 42 -1.78 -0.15 1.00
C VAL A 42 -1.33 1.17 0.32
N ARG A 43 -1.19 1.18 -1.01
CA ARG A 43 -0.82 2.34 -1.81
C ARG A 43 -1.74 2.46 -3.04
N SER A 44 -1.88 3.67 -3.57
CA SER A 44 -2.63 3.90 -4.81
C SER A 44 -1.98 3.17 -5.98
N PHE A 45 -2.81 2.49 -6.78
CA PHE A 45 -2.40 1.88 -8.05
C PHE A 45 -2.11 2.91 -9.15
N GLU A 46 -2.75 4.07 -9.07
CA GLU A 46 -2.66 5.13 -10.08
C GLU A 46 -1.36 5.93 -9.96
N ARG A 47 -0.55 5.63 -8.94
CA ARG A 47 0.79 6.20 -8.81
C ARG A 47 1.64 5.67 -9.95
N ARG A 48 1.58 6.38 -11.08
CA ARG A 48 2.62 6.31 -12.11
C ARG A 48 3.92 6.59 -11.38
N ILE A 49 4.88 5.68 -11.46
CA ILE A 49 6.26 6.04 -11.17
C ILE A 49 6.56 7.10 -12.20
N ASP A 50 6.45 8.36 -11.80
CA ASP A 50 6.89 9.45 -12.65
C ASP A 50 8.38 9.21 -12.84
N GLN A 51 8.74 8.76 -14.04
CA GLN A 51 10.12 8.65 -14.49
C GLN A 51 10.73 10.04 -14.72
N SER A 52 10.00 11.12 -14.44
CA SER A 52 10.64 12.41 -14.33
C SER A 52 11.68 12.37 -13.23
N ASN A 53 12.88 12.82 -13.56
CA ASN A 53 14.00 13.08 -12.66
C ASN A 53 13.69 14.15 -11.58
N GLY A 54 12.40 14.40 -11.26
CA GLY A 54 11.98 15.34 -10.24
C GLY A 54 12.19 14.76 -8.85
N CYS A 55 13.30 15.10 -8.21
CA CYS A 55 13.41 14.95 -6.76
C CYS A 55 12.49 15.98 -6.09
N LYS A 56 11.25 15.59 -5.81
CA LYS A 56 10.27 16.45 -5.16
C LYS A 56 9.54 15.72 -4.05
N ASP A 57 9.31 16.44 -2.97
CA ASP A 57 8.37 16.00 -1.94
C ASP A 57 6.93 16.02 -2.45
N MET A 58 6.22 14.92 -2.20
CA MET A 58 4.83 14.73 -2.61
C MET A 58 3.83 15.05 -1.49
N ASN A 59 4.33 15.48 -0.33
CA ASN A 59 3.49 15.87 0.80
C ASN A 59 4.05 17.16 1.42
N GLU A 60 3.17 18.10 1.72
CA GLU A 60 3.53 19.39 2.33
C GLU A 60 4.19 19.22 3.71
N GLN A 61 3.92 18.11 4.41
CA GLN A 61 4.49 17.83 5.73
C GLN A 61 5.88 17.18 5.68
N CYS A 62 6.41 16.85 4.49
CA CYS A 62 7.69 16.16 4.35
C CYS A 62 8.84 16.87 5.08
N ALA A 63 8.93 18.20 4.98
CA ALA A 63 9.96 18.98 5.65
C ALA A 63 9.87 18.86 7.18
N ARG A 64 8.66 18.96 7.73
CA ARG A 64 8.40 18.80 9.17
C ARG A 64 8.75 17.39 9.64
N TRP A 65 8.31 16.37 8.91
CA TRP A 65 8.56 14.97 9.25
C TRP A 65 10.05 14.63 9.19
N ALA A 66 10.75 15.10 8.17
CA ALA A 66 12.20 14.95 8.08
C ALA A 66 12.90 15.62 9.27
N ALA A 67 12.47 16.83 9.68
CA ALA A 67 13.01 17.53 10.83
C ALA A 67 12.84 16.76 12.17
N ILE A 68 11.75 16.00 12.34
CA ILE A 68 11.53 15.18 13.55
C ILE A 68 12.09 13.74 13.43
N GLY A 69 12.85 13.46 12.35
CA GLY A 69 13.61 12.23 12.16
C GLY A 69 12.87 11.10 11.44
N GLU A 70 11.75 11.39 10.76
CA GLU A 70 10.96 10.35 10.07
C GLU A 70 11.72 9.65 8.95
N CYS A 71 12.75 10.28 8.36
CA CYS A 71 13.58 9.61 7.35
C CYS A 71 14.23 8.31 7.88
N LYS A 72 14.47 8.20 9.20
CA LYS A 72 14.99 7.00 9.84
C LYS A 72 13.90 6.16 10.51
N LYS A 73 12.89 6.81 11.11
CA LYS A 73 11.79 6.12 11.82
C LYS A 73 10.78 5.49 10.87
N ASN A 74 10.53 6.13 9.73
CA ASN A 74 9.59 5.71 8.70
C ASN A 74 10.21 5.78 7.29
N PRO A 75 11.30 5.02 7.04
CA PRO A 75 12.05 5.09 5.79
C PRO A 75 11.22 4.61 4.59
N VAL A 76 10.26 3.71 4.80
CA VAL A 76 9.41 3.14 3.73
C VAL A 76 8.49 4.21 3.12
N TYR A 77 7.93 5.10 3.94
CA TYR A 77 7.12 6.22 3.45
C TYR A 77 8.00 7.34 2.92
N MET A 78 9.04 7.71 3.67
CA MET A 78 9.83 8.91 3.39
C MET A 78 10.78 8.71 2.19
N VAL A 79 11.58 7.64 2.22
CA VAL A 79 12.66 7.36 1.26
C VAL A 79 12.26 6.31 0.22
N GLY A 80 11.61 5.23 0.67
CA GLY A 80 11.20 4.09 -0.16
C GLY A 80 12.39 3.27 -0.69
N THR A 81 12.15 2.50 -1.75
CA THR A 81 13.15 1.70 -2.46
C THR A 81 13.31 2.17 -3.90
N LYS A 82 14.20 1.55 -4.67
CA LYS A 82 14.36 1.85 -6.10
C LYS A 82 13.10 1.49 -6.90
N GLU A 83 12.43 0.42 -6.50
CA GLU A 83 11.22 -0.13 -7.13
C GLU A 83 9.96 0.62 -6.66
N SER A 84 9.99 1.18 -5.45
CA SER A 84 8.89 1.99 -4.90
C SER A 84 9.44 3.22 -4.16
N PRO A 85 9.75 4.31 -4.90
CA PRO A 85 10.27 5.53 -4.29
C PRO A 85 9.34 6.09 -3.22
N GLY A 86 9.91 6.60 -2.13
CA GLY A 86 9.17 7.27 -1.07
C GLY A 86 8.62 8.62 -1.51
N PHE A 87 7.81 9.22 -0.64
CA PHE A 87 7.08 10.47 -0.90
C PHE A 87 7.83 11.71 -0.45
N CYS A 88 8.86 11.58 0.40
CA CYS A 88 9.57 12.70 1.02
C CYS A 88 11.08 12.66 0.75
N ARG A 89 11.44 12.17 -0.45
CA ARG A 89 12.83 11.89 -0.81
C ARG A 89 13.71 13.15 -0.82
N GLN A 90 13.14 14.29 -1.21
CA GLN A 90 13.84 15.57 -1.25
C GLN A 90 14.13 16.07 0.18
N SER A 91 13.13 16.07 1.07
CA SER A 91 13.32 16.43 2.47
C SER A 91 14.29 15.49 3.20
N CYS A 92 14.36 14.22 2.79
CA CYS A 92 15.34 13.25 3.31
C CYS A 92 16.71 13.31 2.65
N LYS A 93 16.91 14.19 1.65
CA LYS A 93 18.19 14.38 0.94
C LYS A 93 18.75 13.09 0.32
N VAL A 94 17.85 12.20 -0.12
CA VAL A 94 18.21 10.95 -0.83
C VAL A 94 18.11 11.09 -2.36
N CYS A 95 17.62 12.24 -2.77
CA CYS A 95 17.85 12.96 -4.00
C CYS A 95 17.89 14.46 -3.59
#